data_AF-A0AAV6C992-F1
#
_entry.id   AF-A0AAV6C992-F1
#
_cell.length_a   1.000
_cell.length_b   1.000
_cell.length_c   1.000
_cell.angle_alpha   90.00
_cell.angle_beta   90.00
_cell.angle_gamma   90.00
#
_symmetry.space_group_name_H-M   'P 1'
#
loop_
_entity.id
_entity.type
_entity.pdbx_description
1 polymer ?
#
loop_
_entity_poly.entity_id
_entity_poly.type
_entity_poly.pdbx_seq_one_letter_code
_entity_poly.pdbx_strand_id
1 'polypeptide(L)'
;MKSWSRGVVRLIGALNLVYFVLGLVLLIEDIVRAAPTIQNSMEFPYERTIYVLMTSISGFFLVGLMFSGYWLLRLLRRGVVLSNFVFSLEILYFLLSDLISLFMIMSANRVAKSIGLSLANVNGDAGISLQIITCYPLIALIVLNIARRRMNRDGNWKLAPAKSS
;
A
#
# COMPACT_ATOMS: atom_id res chain seq x y z
N MET A 1 -2.98 26.51 -18.70
CA MET A 1 -3.19 25.18 -18.07
C MET A 1 -2.13 24.75 -17.03
N LYS A 2 -1.11 25.57 -16.69
CA LYS A 2 -0.04 25.23 -15.71
C LYS A 2 -0.50 24.98 -14.26
N SER A 3 -1.74 25.33 -13.91
CA SER A 3 -2.34 25.08 -12.59
C SER A 3 -2.83 23.64 -12.41
N TRP A 4 -3.20 22.97 -13.50
CA TRP A 4 -3.85 21.66 -13.44
C TRP A 4 -2.94 20.58 -12.85
N SER A 5 -1.70 20.43 -13.35
CA SER A 5 -0.78 19.38 -12.87
C SER A 5 -0.45 19.51 -11.38
N ARG A 6 -0.34 20.75 -10.88
CA ARG A 6 -0.11 21.03 -9.45
C ARG A 6 -1.34 20.68 -8.61
N GLY A 7 -2.53 21.01 -9.11
CA GLY A 7 -3.79 20.61 -8.49
C GLY A 7 -3.91 19.09 -8.39
N VAL A 8 -3.62 18.37 -9.47
CA VAL A 8 -3.63 16.89 -9.51
C VAL A 8 -2.65 16.28 -8.52
N VAL A 9 -1.40 16.74 -8.49
CA VAL A 9 -0.38 16.23 -7.56
C VAL A 9 -0.79 16.45 -6.11
N ARG A 10 -1.37 17.61 -5.78
CA ARG A 10 -1.90 17.89 -4.44
C ARG A 10 -3.13 17.06 -4.11
N LEU A 11 -4.02 16.84 -5.08
CA LEU A 11 -5.20 16.00 -4.90
C LEU A 11 -4.80 14.56 -4.58
N ILE A 12 -3.88 13.96 -5.35
CA ILE A 12 -3.34 12.64 -5.04
C ILE A 12 -2.64 12.65 -3.68
N GLY A 13 -1.87 13.70 -3.37
CA GLY A 13 -1.26 13.85 -2.06
C GLY A 13 -2.27 13.85 -0.91
N ALA A 14 -3.40 14.55 -1.06
CA ALA A 14 -4.49 14.58 -0.10
C ALA A 14 -5.19 13.21 0.00
N LEU A 15 -5.46 12.56 -1.14
CA LEU A 15 -6.05 11.22 -1.18
C LEU A 15 -5.15 10.18 -0.50
N ASN A 16 -3.83 10.22 -0.68
CA ASN A 16 -2.89 9.35 0.05
C ASN A 16 -3.03 9.52 1.56
N LEU A 17 -3.19 10.75 2.05
CA LEU A 17 -3.39 11.01 3.48
C LEU A 17 -4.75 10.52 3.97
N VAL A 18 -5.81 10.69 3.17
CA VAL A 18 -7.14 10.14 3.49
C VAL A 18 -7.08 8.62 3.60
N TYR A 19 -6.48 7.95 2.62
CA TYR A 19 -6.31 6.50 2.64
C TYR A 19 -5.39 6.03 3.77
N PHE A 20 -4.35 6.80 4.12
CA PHE A 20 -3.55 6.53 5.30
C PHE A 20 -4.40 6.54 6.58
N VAL A 21 -5.23 7.57 6.78
CA VAL A 21 -6.08 7.68 7.97
C VAL A 21 -7.12 6.55 8.01
N LEU A 22 -7.82 6.31 6.90
CA LEU A 22 -8.80 5.23 6.81
C LEU A 22 -8.14 3.87 7.04
N GLY A 23 -7.01 3.62 6.40
CA GLY A 23 -6.25 2.40 6.55
C GLY A 23 -5.71 2.19 7.96
N LEU A 24 -5.29 3.27 8.65
CA LEU A 24 -4.88 3.20 10.05
C LEU A 24 -6.05 2.85 10.97
N VAL A 25 -7.23 3.43 10.75
CA VAL A 25 -8.45 3.09 11.51
C VAL A 25 -8.81 1.63 11.33
N LEU A 26 -8.82 1.13 10.08
CA LEU A 26 -9.12 -0.27 9.78
C LEU A 26 -8.06 -1.22 10.37
N LEU A 27 -6.78 -0.85 10.30
CA LEU A 27 -5.70 -1.64 10.89
C LEU A 27 -5.82 -1.71 12.42
N ILE A 28 -6.15 -0.60 13.08
CA ILE A 28 -6.37 -0.58 14.53
C ILE A 28 -7.60 -1.42 14.90
N GLU A 29 -8.70 -1.28 14.15
CA GLU A 29 -9.91 -2.08 14.38
C GLU A 29 -9.61 -3.58 14.25
N ASP A 30 -8.86 -3.97 13.21
CA ASP A 30 -8.43 -5.35 12.98
C ASP A 30 -7.52 -5.85 14.12
N ILE A 31 -6.53 -5.07 14.55
CA ILE A 31 -5.66 -5.44 15.68
C ILE A 31 -6.46 -5.57 16.99
N VAL A 32 -7.42 -4.69 17.25
CA VAL A 32 -8.18 -4.70 18.51
C VAL A 32 -9.21 -5.83 18.53
N ARG A 33 -9.86 -6.12 17.40
CA ARG A 33 -10.97 -7.09 17.35
C ARG A 33 -10.55 -8.48 16.88
N ALA A 34 -9.68 -8.58 15.88
CA ALA A 34 -9.30 -9.86 15.27
C ALA A 34 -8.05 -10.45 15.90
N ALA A 35 -7.03 -9.65 16.25
CA ALA A 35 -5.78 -10.20 16.82
C ALA A 35 -5.98 -11.07 18.09
N PRO A 36 -6.92 -10.77 19.02
CA PRO A 36 -7.15 -11.63 20.18
C PRO A 36 -7.77 -12.99 19.82
N THR A 37 -8.52 -13.08 18.71
CA THR A 37 -9.18 -14.31 18.26
C THR A 37 -8.30 -15.16 17.36
N ILE A 38 -7.24 -14.59 16.79
CA ILE A 38 -6.32 -15.30 15.90
C ILE A 38 -5.37 -16.17 16.71
N GLN A 39 -5.58 -17.48 16.62
CA GLN A 39 -4.76 -18.50 17.25
C GLN A 39 -4.48 -19.61 16.26
N ASN A 40 -3.28 -20.18 16.31
CA ASN A 40 -2.96 -21.33 15.47
C ASN A 40 -3.88 -22.49 15.84
N SER A 41 -4.58 -23.04 14.85
CA SER A 41 -5.43 -24.21 14.99
C SER A 41 -4.81 -25.42 14.29
N MET A 42 -5.36 -26.62 14.52
CA MET A 42 -4.93 -27.80 13.76
C MET A 42 -5.24 -27.65 12.25
N GLU A 43 -6.26 -26.88 11.91
CA GLU A 43 -6.66 -26.60 10.53
C GLU A 43 -5.78 -25.51 9.89
N PHE A 44 -5.39 -24.50 10.67
CA PHE A 44 -4.56 -23.37 10.24
C PHE A 44 -3.34 -23.18 11.18
N PRO A 45 -2.29 -24.02 11.03
CA PRO A 45 -1.16 -24.02 11.96
C PRO A 45 -0.26 -22.78 11.87
N TYR A 46 -0.37 -22.00 10.79
CA TYR A 46 0.47 -20.84 10.52
C TYR A 46 -0.30 -19.50 10.56
N GLU A 47 -1.56 -19.53 11.00
CA GLU A 47 -2.49 -18.40 10.94
C GLU A 47 -1.94 -17.15 11.63
N ARG A 48 -1.45 -17.28 12.87
CA ARG A 48 -0.92 -16.15 13.64
C ARG A 48 0.33 -15.54 13.00
N THR A 49 1.22 -16.38 12.49
CA THR A 49 2.46 -15.92 11.86
C THR A 49 2.16 -15.14 10.59
N ILE A 50 1.23 -15.66 9.78
CA ILE A 50 0.78 -15.00 8.55
C ILE A 50 0.07 -13.68 8.87
N TYR A 51 -0.81 -13.68 9.87
CA TYR A 51 -1.47 -12.46 10.32
C TYR A 51 -0.47 -11.37 10.66
N VAL A 52 0.48 -11.66 11.56
CA VAL A 52 1.51 -10.68 11.96
C VAL A 52 2.31 -10.19 10.74
N LEU A 53 2.65 -11.07 9.81
CA LEU A 53 3.36 -10.71 8.58
C LEU A 53 2.56 -9.74 7.70
N MET A 54 1.30 -10.07 7.39
CA MET A 54 0.42 -9.26 6.53
C MET A 54 0.08 -7.91 7.17
N THR A 55 -0.22 -7.89 8.47
CA THR A 55 -0.45 -6.66 9.24
C THR A 55 0.80 -5.77 9.23
N SER A 56 2.00 -6.36 9.35
CA SER A 56 3.26 -5.62 9.31
C SER A 56 3.53 -4.99 7.94
N ILE A 57 3.27 -5.74 6.86
CA ILE A 57 3.40 -5.24 5.48
C ILE A 57 2.39 -4.11 5.23
N SER A 58 1.14 -4.27 5.66
CA SER A 58 0.12 -3.23 5.59
C SER A 58 0.55 -1.95 6.34
N GLY A 59 1.06 -2.09 7.56
CA GLY A 59 1.63 -0.97 8.32
C GLY A 59 2.76 -0.25 7.59
N PHE A 60 3.66 -1.01 6.94
CA PHE A 60 4.74 -0.44 6.14
C PHE A 60 4.22 0.38 4.96
N PHE A 61 3.22 -0.11 4.23
CA PHE A 61 2.61 0.64 3.12
C PHE A 61 1.89 1.90 3.61
N LEU A 62 1.17 1.85 4.73
CA LEU A 62 0.53 3.02 5.32
C LEU A 62 1.54 4.13 5.66
N VAL A 63 2.69 3.76 6.24
CA VAL A 63 3.78 4.72 6.49
C VAL A 63 4.29 5.33 5.18
N GLY A 64 4.44 4.51 4.14
CA GLY A 64 4.78 4.97 2.79
C GLY A 64 3.76 5.97 2.21
N LEU A 65 2.47 5.71 2.39
CA LEU A 65 1.37 6.59 1.97
C LEU A 65 1.39 7.93 2.71
N MET A 66 1.62 7.91 4.03
CA MET A 66 1.76 9.13 4.83
C MET A 66 2.88 10.03 4.31
N PHE A 67 4.09 9.48 4.16
CA PHE A 67 5.24 10.27 3.70
C PHE A 67 5.09 10.74 2.26
N SER A 68 4.59 9.88 1.38
CA SER A 68 4.37 10.22 -0.02
C SER A 68 3.30 11.31 -0.15
N GLY A 69 2.17 11.20 0.54
CA GLY A 69 1.11 12.20 0.57
C GLY A 69 1.61 13.56 1.05
N TYR A 70 2.35 13.58 2.16
CA TYR A 70 2.97 14.78 2.70
C TYR A 70 3.92 15.46 1.70
N TRP A 71 4.80 14.70 1.04
CA TRP A 71 5.72 15.26 0.05
C TRP A 71 5.04 15.70 -1.25
N LEU A 72 3.96 15.02 -1.66
CA LEU A 72 3.14 15.42 -2.81
C LEU A 72 2.42 16.75 -2.56
N LEU A 73 1.88 16.96 -1.36
CA LEU A 73 1.27 18.25 -0.98
C LEU A 73 2.29 19.41 -1.04
N ARG A 74 3.54 19.12 -0.68
CA ARG A 74 4.67 20.06 -0.81
C ARG A 74 5.20 20.20 -2.23
N LEU A 75 4.64 19.48 -3.21
CA LEU A 75 5.08 19.45 -4.60
C LEU A 75 6.56 19.07 -4.75
N LEU A 76 7.03 18.10 -3.95
CA LEU A 76 8.39 17.60 -4.01
C LEU A 76 8.47 16.40 -4.96
N ARG A 77 9.48 16.38 -5.84
CA ARG A 77 9.71 15.27 -6.79
C ARG A 77 9.89 13.91 -6.10
N ARG A 78 10.45 13.91 -4.88
CA ARG A 78 10.61 12.70 -4.05
C ARG A 78 9.26 12.08 -3.67
N GLY A 79 8.21 12.88 -3.48
CA GLY A 79 6.86 12.39 -3.21
C GLY A 79 6.32 11.53 -4.35
N VAL A 80 6.58 11.93 -5.60
CA VAL A 80 6.17 11.15 -6.78
C VAL A 80 6.93 9.83 -6.89
N VAL A 81 8.25 9.86 -6.65
CA VAL A 81 9.07 8.65 -6.69
C VAL A 81 8.62 7.67 -5.61
N LEU A 82 8.41 8.15 -4.39
CA LEU A 82 7.93 7.31 -3.28
C LEU A 82 6.53 6.77 -3.55
N SER A 83 5.59 7.59 -4.04
CA SER A 83 4.23 7.14 -4.38
C SER A 83 4.27 6.03 -5.43
N ASN A 84 5.05 6.21 -6.50
CA ASN A 84 5.17 5.20 -7.54
C ASN A 84 5.74 3.88 -6.99
N PHE A 85 6.70 3.97 -6.06
CA PHE A 85 7.29 2.80 -5.44
C PHE A 85 6.28 2.07 -4.54
N VAL A 86 5.62 2.80 -3.64
CA VAL A 86 4.60 2.26 -2.73
C VAL A 86 3.46 1.60 -3.51
N PHE A 87 2.86 2.30 -4.48
CA PHE A 87 1.76 1.74 -5.28
C PHE A 87 2.18 0.53 -6.12
N SER A 88 3.40 0.53 -6.67
CA SER A 88 3.90 -0.64 -7.41
C SER A 88 4.07 -1.85 -6.49
N LEU A 89 4.59 -1.63 -5.28
CA LEU A 89 4.74 -2.69 -4.29
C LEU A 89 3.39 -3.18 -3.74
N GLU A 90 2.42 -2.30 -3.52
CA GLU A 90 1.06 -2.69 -3.12
C GLU A 90 0.43 -3.59 -4.19
N ILE A 91 0.45 -3.17 -5.46
CA ILE A 91 -0.08 -3.99 -6.56
C ILE A 91 0.64 -5.34 -6.63
N LEU A 92 1.97 -5.35 -6.53
CA LEU A 92 2.75 -6.58 -6.56
C LEU A 92 2.45 -7.48 -5.36
N TYR A 93 2.32 -6.91 -4.17
CA TYR A 93 2.01 -7.63 -2.94
C TYR A 93 0.68 -8.38 -3.07
N PHE A 94 -0.40 -7.70 -3.47
CA PHE A 94 -1.70 -8.33 -3.65
C PHE A 94 -1.71 -9.40 -4.74
N LEU A 95 -1.06 -9.13 -5.89
CA LEU A 95 -0.96 -10.12 -6.96
C LEU A 95 -0.17 -11.35 -6.52
N LEU A 96 0.95 -11.15 -5.82
CA LEU A 96 1.79 -12.27 -5.36
C LEU A 96 1.15 -13.01 -4.20
N SER A 97 0.48 -12.35 -3.26
CA SER A 97 -0.19 -13.03 -2.14
C SER A 97 -1.25 -14.00 -2.65
N ASP A 98 -2.08 -13.55 -3.61
CA ASP A 98 -3.13 -14.36 -4.20
C ASP A 98 -2.56 -15.53 -5.01
N LEU A 99 -1.55 -15.27 -5.85
CA LEU A 99 -0.89 -16.30 -6.64
C LEU A 99 -0.18 -17.32 -5.75
N ILE A 100 0.59 -16.87 -4.76
CA ILE A 100 1.30 -17.75 -3.83
C ILE A 100 0.31 -18.59 -3.05
N SER A 101 -0.77 -17.99 -2.54
CA SER A 101 -1.84 -18.71 -1.83
C SER A 101 -2.41 -19.83 -2.71
N LEU A 102 -2.79 -19.51 -3.95
CA LEU A 102 -3.36 -20.47 -4.89
C LEU A 102 -2.38 -21.60 -5.24
N PHE A 103 -1.12 -21.27 -5.58
CA PHE A 103 -0.08 -22.27 -5.87
C PHE A 103 0.22 -23.17 -4.66
N MET A 104 0.23 -22.60 -3.46
CA MET A 104 0.45 -23.35 -2.22
C MET A 104 -0.71 -24.29 -1.93
N ILE A 105 -1.96 -23.85 -2.08
CA ILE A 105 -3.16 -24.68 -1.90
C ILE A 105 -3.20 -25.86 -2.89
N MET A 106 -2.78 -25.63 -4.13
CA MET A 106 -2.71 -26.66 -5.18
C MET A 106 -1.50 -27.59 -5.05
N SER A 107 -0.57 -27.33 -4.13
CA SER A 107 0.63 -28.13 -3.97
C SER A 107 0.32 -29.52 -3.38
N ALA A 108 1.02 -30.54 -3.89
CA ALA A 108 1.00 -31.89 -3.30
C ALA A 108 1.71 -31.95 -1.93
N ASN A 109 2.54 -30.95 -1.60
CA ASN A 109 3.23 -30.87 -0.32
C ASN A 109 2.27 -30.39 0.78
N ARG A 110 2.06 -31.22 1.81
CA ARG A 110 1.16 -30.93 2.95
C ARG A 110 1.53 -29.64 3.70
N VAL A 111 2.82 -29.32 3.80
CA VAL A 111 3.29 -28.10 4.45
C VAL A 111 2.93 -26.88 3.61
N ALA A 112 3.24 -26.91 2.31
CA ALA A 112 2.86 -25.81 1.40
C ALA A 112 1.34 -25.60 1.40
N LYS A 113 0.56 -26.69 1.34
CA LYS A 113 -0.91 -26.61 1.38
C LYS A 113 -1.44 -25.99 2.67
N SER A 114 -0.91 -26.36 3.84
CA SER A 114 -1.34 -25.78 5.13
C SER A 114 -0.96 -24.30 5.27
N ILE A 115 0.19 -23.88 4.72
CA ILE A 115 0.56 -22.46 4.64
C ILE A 115 -0.43 -21.72 3.74
N GLY A 116 -0.72 -22.24 2.54
CA GLY A 116 -1.66 -21.62 1.61
C GLY A 116 -3.08 -21.50 2.17
N LEU A 117 -3.59 -22.53 2.86
CA LEU A 117 -4.88 -22.48 3.55
C LEU A 117 -4.89 -21.44 4.68
N SER A 118 -3.81 -21.36 5.46
CA SER A 118 -3.66 -20.34 6.50
C SER A 118 -3.59 -18.93 5.89
N LEU A 119 -2.98 -18.78 4.71
CA LEU A 119 -2.89 -17.51 3.98
C LEU A 119 -4.25 -17.06 3.46
N ALA A 120 -5.07 -17.99 2.95
CA ALA A 120 -6.42 -17.70 2.48
C ALA A 120 -7.43 -17.39 3.61
N ASN A 121 -7.19 -17.88 4.83
CA ASN A 121 -8.08 -17.67 5.96
C ASN A 121 -7.90 -16.29 6.63
N VAL A 122 -6.72 -15.69 6.49
CA VAL A 122 -6.33 -14.51 7.26
C VAL A 122 -6.63 -13.21 6.51
N ASN A 123 -7.39 -12.32 7.14
CA ASN A 123 -7.66 -10.97 6.64
C ASN A 123 -6.66 -9.93 7.20
N GLY A 124 -5.36 -10.12 6.97
CA GLY A 124 -4.31 -9.23 7.48
C GLY A 124 -4.12 -7.91 6.71
N ASP A 125 -4.89 -7.69 5.64
CA ASP A 125 -4.72 -6.58 4.69
C ASP A 125 -5.77 -5.46 4.86
N ALA A 126 -6.50 -5.45 5.98
CA ALA A 126 -7.63 -4.53 6.22
C ALA A 126 -7.26 -3.05 6.00
N GLY A 127 -6.02 -2.65 6.31
CA GLY A 127 -5.56 -1.27 6.16
C GLY A 127 -5.34 -0.79 4.72
N ILE A 128 -5.17 -1.70 3.75
CA ILE A 128 -4.79 -1.36 2.37
C ILE A 128 -5.74 -1.92 1.30
N SER A 129 -6.53 -2.94 1.64
CA SER A 129 -7.50 -3.58 0.74
C SER A 129 -8.49 -2.62 0.09
N LEU A 130 -8.96 -1.59 0.83
CA LEU A 130 -9.87 -0.57 0.30
C LEU A 130 -9.30 0.19 -0.92
N GLN A 131 -7.99 0.41 -0.95
CA GLN A 131 -7.33 1.09 -2.07
C GLN A 131 -7.29 0.20 -3.32
N ILE A 132 -7.12 -1.11 -3.15
CA ILE A 132 -7.12 -2.06 -4.26
C ILE A 132 -8.52 -2.21 -4.86
N ILE A 133 -9.55 -2.32 -4.01
CA ILE A 133 -10.95 -2.41 -4.45
C ILE A 133 -11.36 -1.19 -5.28
N THR A 134 -10.88 0.00 -4.88
CA THR A 134 -11.14 1.24 -5.62
C THR A 134 -10.22 1.45 -6.83
N CYS A 135 -9.34 0.49 -7.13
CA CYS A 135 -8.27 0.59 -8.13
C CYS A 135 -7.40 1.85 -8.00
N TYR A 136 -7.35 2.42 -6.79
CA TYR A 136 -6.72 3.71 -6.54
C TYR A 136 -5.23 3.70 -6.88
N PRO A 137 -4.40 2.70 -6.48
CA PRO A 137 -2.97 2.70 -6.77
C PRO A 137 -2.67 2.75 -8.27
N LEU A 138 -3.45 2.06 -9.09
CA LEU A 138 -3.28 2.04 -10.55
C LEU A 138 -3.65 3.40 -11.18
N ILE A 139 -4.79 3.97 -10.80
CA ILE A 139 -5.24 5.28 -11.28
C ILE A 139 -4.23 6.36 -10.86
N ALA A 140 -3.81 6.34 -9.59
CA ALA A 140 -2.84 7.27 -9.03
C ALA A 140 -1.49 7.16 -9.76
N LEU A 141 -0.98 5.94 -10.00
CA LEU A 141 0.24 5.72 -10.79
C LEU A 141 0.18 6.39 -12.17
N ILE A 142 -0.89 6.15 -12.93
CA ILE A 142 -1.04 6.70 -14.29
C ILE A 142 -1.10 8.23 -14.23
N VAL A 143 -2.01 8.76 -13.41
CA VAL A 143 -2.27 10.20 -13.32
C VAL A 143 -1.04 10.96 -12.80
N LEU A 144 -0.36 10.44 -11.79
CA LEU A 144 0.82 11.05 -11.20
C LEU A 144 2.00 11.07 -12.18
N ASN A 145 2.18 10.03 -12.99
CA ASN A 145 3.23 10.00 -14.02
C ASN A 145 2.94 10.97 -15.17
N ILE A 146 1.67 11.14 -15.58
CA ILE A 146 1.27 12.17 -16.56
C ILE A 146 1.54 13.57 -15.99
N ALA A 147 1.11 13.84 -14.76
CA ALA A 147 1.35 15.12 -14.09
C ALA A 147 2.85 15.40 -13.94
N ARG A 148 3.65 14.38 -13.61
CA ARG A 148 5.10 14.46 -13.49
C ARG A 148 5.77 14.86 -14.80
N ARG A 149 5.42 14.20 -15.91
CA ARG A 149 5.98 14.52 -17.24
C ARG A 149 5.70 15.97 -17.62
N ARG A 150 4.50 16.47 -17.34
CA ARG A 150 4.14 17.88 -17.58
C ARG A 150 4.91 18.84 -16.67
N MET A 151 4.99 18.57 -15.37
CA MET A 151 5.73 19.44 -14.44
C MET A 151 7.24 19.49 -14.73
N ASN A 152 7.83 18.41 -15.22
CA ASN A 152 9.23 18.40 -15.69
C ASN A 152 9.43 19.32 -16.90
N ARG A 153 8.52 19.29 -17.88
CA ARG A 153 8.57 20.18 -19.06
C ARG A 153 8.46 21.65 -18.68
N ASP A 154 7.64 21.95 -17.67
CA ASP A 154 7.39 23.32 -17.24
C ASP A 154 8.39 23.84 -16.17
N GLY A 155 9.33 23.02 -15.68
CA GLY A 155 10.28 23.41 -14.63
C GLY A 155 9.64 23.68 -13.25
N ASN A 156 8.43 23.19 -13.00
CA ASN A 156 7.57 23.63 -11.88
C ASN A 156 7.78 22.88 -10.55
N TRP A 157 8.88 22.16 -10.38
CA TRP A 157 9.17 21.46 -9.12
C TRP A 157 9.77 22.42 -8.09
N LYS A 158 9.32 22.31 -6.83
CA LYS A 158 10.10 22.87 -5.74
C LYS A 158 11.35 21.98 -5.57
N LEU A 159 12.50 22.49 -5.98
CA LEU A 159 13.78 21.88 -5.62
C LEU A 159 13.85 21.87 -4.09
N ALA A 160 14.24 20.74 -3.50
CA ALA A 160 14.53 20.72 -2.07
C ALA A 160 15.63 21.75 -1.80
N PRO A 161 15.56 22.53 -0.70
CA PRO A 161 16.61 23.48 -0.38
C PRO A 161 17.95 22.74 -0.39
N ALA A 162 18.90 23.25 -1.16
CA ALA A 162 20.27 22.74 -1.14
C ALA A 162 20.74 22.76 0.31
N LYS A 163 21.18 21.62 0.83
CA LYS A 163 21.81 21.59 2.16
C LYS A 163 23.03 22.50 2.07
N SER A 164 22.99 23.66 2.73
CA SER A 164 24.18 24.46 2.99
C SER A 164 25.04 23.65 3.94
N SER A 165 26.01 22.93 3.37
CA SER A 165 27.09 22.25 4.09
C SER A 165 28.04 23.27 4.68
#